data_AF-A0A2X2T216-F1
#
_entry.id   AF-A0A2X2T216-F1
#
_cell.length_a   1.000
_cell.length_b   1.000
_cell.length_c   1.000
_cell.angle_alpha   90.00
_cell.angle_beta   90.00
_cell.angle_gamma   90.00
#
_symmetry.space_group_name_H-M   'P 1'
#
loop_
_entity.id
_entity.type
_entity.pdbx_description
1 polymer ?
#
loop_
_entity_poly.entity_id
_entity_poly.type
_entity_poly.pdbx_seq_one_letter_code
_entity_poly.pdbx_strand_id
1 'polypeptide(L)'
;MWRCRLKPGLTSTRKPSGEILDEQAIFDHGLGCLHATGKGSVNPPRLVTLRWQGASEEAPVYALVGKGITFDTGGMWLKEGEGMRTMKYDMCGAAVVFGMMETVKRLNLPLTSWQSWRWPKTCPAAQQ
;
A
#
# COMPACT_ATOMS: atom_id res chain seq x y z
N MET A 1 5.81 -4.17 -32.26
CA MET A 1 6.15 -3.07 -31.33
C MET A 1 4.93 -2.16 -31.20
N TRP A 2 4.08 -2.36 -30.19
CA TRP A 2 2.92 -1.49 -29.95
C TRP A 2 3.42 -0.15 -29.41
N ARG A 3 3.35 0.89 -30.24
CA ARG A 3 3.71 2.26 -29.85
C ARG A 3 2.46 2.90 -29.23
N CYS A 4 2.37 2.87 -27.90
CA CYS A 4 1.34 3.61 -27.18
C CYS A 4 1.57 5.11 -27.43
N ARG A 5 0.76 5.70 -28.32
CA ARG A 5 0.79 7.13 -28.61
C ARG A 5 0.03 7.84 -27.49
N LEU A 6 0.76 8.33 -26.49
CA LEU A 6 0.18 9.21 -25.48
C LEU A 6 -0.38 10.45 -26.20
N LYS A 7 -1.68 10.72 -26.05
CA LYS A 7 -2.30 11.92 -26.61
C LYS A 7 -1.65 13.16 -25.94
N PRO A 8 -1.24 14.19 -26.72
CA PRO A 8 -0.86 15.46 -26.12
C PRO A 8 -2.05 16.04 -25.35
N GLY A 9 -1.85 16.42 -24.08
CA GLY A 9 -2.89 16.93 -23.18
C GLY A 9 -3.29 15.99 -22.03
N LEU A 10 -2.58 14.88 -21.82
CA LEU A 10 -2.83 13.92 -20.74
C LEU A 10 -2.27 14.42 -19.38
N THR A 11 -2.71 15.58 -18.92
CA THR A 11 -2.56 16.00 -17.52
C THR A 11 -3.88 15.75 -16.82
N SER A 12 -3.92 14.75 -15.95
CA SER A 12 -5.13 14.43 -15.21
C SER A 12 -5.56 15.60 -14.31
N THR A 13 -6.82 16.02 -14.43
CA THR A 13 -7.51 16.89 -13.47
C THR A 13 -8.09 16.13 -12.27
N ARG A 14 -8.18 14.79 -12.36
CA ARG A 14 -8.67 13.92 -11.29
C ARG A 14 -7.64 13.80 -10.18
N LYS A 15 -8.10 13.98 -8.94
CA LYS A 15 -7.31 13.80 -7.72
C LYS A 15 -7.53 12.39 -7.17
N PRO A 16 -6.48 11.62 -6.86
CA PRO A 16 -6.64 10.41 -6.06
C PRO A 16 -7.13 10.80 -4.66
N SER A 17 -7.95 9.94 -4.06
CA SER A 17 -8.26 10.03 -2.63
C SER A 17 -7.32 9.14 -1.85
N GLY A 18 -7.13 9.44 -0.56
CA GLY A 18 -6.26 8.66 0.29
C GLY A 18 -6.74 8.66 1.74
N GLU A 19 -6.30 7.66 2.48
CA GLU A 19 -6.60 7.46 3.89
C GLU A 19 -5.34 6.94 4.57
N ILE A 20 -5.11 7.38 5.80
CA ILE A 20 -3.99 6.93 6.63
C ILE A 20 -4.59 6.47 7.96
N LEU A 21 -4.43 5.19 8.27
CA LEU A 21 -4.70 4.69 9.62
C LEU A 21 -3.45 4.88 10.47
N ASP A 22 -3.62 5.54 11.61
CA ASP A 22 -2.60 5.64 12.65
C ASP A 22 -2.56 4.39 13.52
N GLU A 23 -1.67 4.37 14.52
CA GLU A 23 -1.47 3.21 15.39
C GLU A 23 -2.76 2.79 16.12
N GLN A 24 -3.52 3.76 16.63
CA GLN A 24 -4.77 3.50 17.35
C GLN A 24 -5.83 2.95 16.39
N ALA A 25 -6.00 3.58 15.22
CA ALA A 25 -6.92 3.08 14.20
C ALA A 25 -6.52 1.68 13.73
N ILE A 26 -5.24 1.39 13.53
CA ILE A 26 -4.75 0.05 13.20
C ILE A 26 -5.15 -0.96 14.27
N PHE A 27 -5.00 -0.60 15.55
CA PHE A 27 -5.39 -1.45 16.68
C PHE A 27 -6.90 -1.69 16.70
N ASP A 28 -7.71 -0.62 16.60
CA ASP A 28 -9.18 -0.68 16.65
C ASP A 28 -9.77 -1.46 15.46
N HIS A 29 -9.12 -1.39 14.29
CA HIS A 29 -9.48 -2.16 13.10
C HIS A 29 -9.04 -3.63 13.17
N GLY A 30 -8.38 -4.07 14.25
CA GLY A 30 -7.95 -5.46 14.44
C GLY A 30 -6.76 -5.87 13.57
N LEU A 31 -5.96 -4.92 13.07
CA LEU A 31 -4.79 -5.17 12.22
C LEU A 31 -3.57 -5.60 13.06
N GLY A 32 -3.76 -6.65 13.87
CA GLY A 32 -2.83 -7.07 14.91
C GLY A 32 -1.41 -7.35 14.42
N CYS A 33 -1.25 -7.95 13.22
CA CYS A 33 0.07 -8.21 12.66
C CYS A 33 0.84 -6.93 12.33
N LEU A 34 0.16 -5.93 11.76
CA LEU A 34 0.77 -4.63 11.43
C LEU A 34 1.13 -3.88 12.72
N HIS A 35 0.20 -3.84 13.67
CA HIS A 35 0.43 -3.23 14.98
C HIS A 35 1.60 -3.89 15.72
N ALA A 36 1.61 -5.22 15.83
CA ALA A 36 2.63 -5.96 16.56
C ALA A 36 4.04 -5.80 15.95
N THR A 37 4.13 -5.71 14.62
CA THR A 37 5.41 -5.52 13.92
C THR A 37 5.93 -4.08 14.10
N GLY A 38 5.04 -3.08 14.06
CA GLY A 38 5.44 -1.67 14.06
C GLY A 38 5.57 -1.01 15.44
N LYS A 39 4.86 -1.51 16.46
CA LYS A 39 4.79 -0.86 17.79
C LYS A 39 6.13 -0.73 18.53
N GLY A 40 7.16 -1.48 18.10
CA GLY A 40 8.50 -1.39 18.66
C GLY A 40 9.35 -0.24 18.10
N SER A 41 8.86 0.47 17.09
CA SER A 41 9.56 1.58 16.44
C SER A 41 9.26 2.91 17.14
N VAL A 42 10.22 3.84 17.14
CA VAL A 42 10.00 5.24 17.55
C VAL A 42 9.01 5.96 16.63
N ASN A 43 8.86 5.49 15.39
CA ASN A 43 7.85 5.93 14.43
C ASN A 43 6.76 4.84 14.38
N PRO A 44 5.57 5.09 14.95
CA PRO A 44 4.53 4.07 15.03
C PRO A 44 3.98 3.64 13.65
N PRO A 45 3.38 2.44 13.53
CA PRO A 45 2.93 1.91 12.24
C PRO A 45 1.85 2.78 11.61
N ARG A 46 1.79 2.74 10.28
CA ARG A 46 0.76 3.40 9.46
C ARG A 46 0.27 2.45 8.37
N LEU A 47 -1.01 2.50 8.06
CA LEU A 47 -1.58 1.90 6.85
C LEU A 47 -2.01 3.04 5.92
N VAL A 48 -1.36 3.16 4.77
CA VAL A 48 -1.69 4.17 3.77
C VAL A 48 -2.47 3.51 2.64
N THR A 49 -3.68 4.01 2.38
CA THR A 49 -4.52 3.59 1.26
C THR A 49 -4.62 4.74 0.26
N LEU A 50 -4.38 4.45 -1.02
CA LEU A 50 -4.57 5.39 -2.12
C LEU A 50 -5.61 4.84 -3.08
N ARG A 51 -6.51 5.70 -3.56
CA ARG A 51 -7.64 5.33 -4.41
C ARG A 51 -7.69 6.17 -5.67
N TRP A 52 -7.93 5.51 -6.78
CA TRP A 52 -8.03 6.08 -8.11
C TRP A 52 -9.28 5.56 -8.81
N GLN A 53 -10.16 6.47 -9.23
CA GLN A 53 -11.37 6.17 -9.99
C GLN A 53 -11.24 6.73 -11.40
N GLY A 54 -10.65 5.95 -12.30
CA GLY A 54 -10.45 6.31 -13.71
C GLY A 54 -11.50 5.74 -14.65
N ALA A 55 -12.16 4.63 -14.28
CA ALA A 55 -13.14 3.91 -15.09
C ALA A 55 -14.55 3.93 -14.45
N SER A 56 -15.52 3.31 -15.13
CA SER A 56 -16.87 3.09 -14.59
C SER A 56 -16.85 2.17 -13.37
N GLU A 57 -17.94 2.14 -12.61
CA GLU A 57 -18.10 1.27 -11.43
C GLU A 57 -18.15 -0.22 -11.79
N GLU A 58 -18.56 -0.53 -13.03
CA GLU A 58 -18.64 -1.90 -13.58
C GLU A 58 -17.28 -2.42 -14.07
N ALA A 59 -16.25 -1.57 -14.13
CA ALA A 59 -14.93 -1.96 -14.58
C ALA A 59 -14.22 -2.85 -13.55
N PRO A 60 -13.31 -3.74 -13.99
CA PRO A 60 -12.49 -4.53 -13.09
C PRO A 60 -11.74 -3.65 -12.07
N VAL A 61 -11.76 -4.09 -10.82
CA VAL A 61 -11.11 -3.40 -9.70
C VAL A 61 -9.75 -4.04 -9.43
N TYR A 62 -8.71 -3.21 -9.39
CA TYR A 62 -7.35 -3.66 -9.12
C TYR A 62 -6.90 -3.23 -7.71
N ALA A 63 -6.21 -4.12 -7.01
CA ALA A 63 -5.59 -3.84 -5.72
C ALA A 63 -4.08 -4.12 -5.82
N LEU A 64 -3.28 -3.15 -5.37
CA LEU A 64 -1.84 -3.28 -5.25
C LEU A 64 -1.47 -3.11 -3.77
N VAL A 65 -0.70 -4.05 -3.24
CA VAL A 65 -0.24 -4.02 -1.85
C VAL A 65 1.28 -4.06 -1.85
N GLY A 66 1.89 -3.09 -1.18
CA GLY A 66 3.34 -2.98 -1.09
C GLY A 66 3.79 -3.06 0.37
N LYS A 67 4.79 -3.91 0.64
CA LYS A 67 5.46 -3.95 1.95
C LYS A 67 6.22 -2.64 2.18
N GLY A 68 5.92 -1.97 3.28
CA GLY A 68 6.45 -0.64 3.63
C GLY A 68 7.30 -0.64 4.91
N ILE A 69 8.15 -1.65 5.11
CA ILE A 69 9.04 -1.67 6.28
C ILE A 69 10.23 -0.75 6.01
N THR A 70 10.23 0.43 6.64
CA THR A 70 11.24 1.47 6.37
C THR A 70 12.64 1.03 6.78
N PHE A 71 12.75 0.17 7.79
CA PHE A 71 13.99 -0.49 8.17
C PHE A 71 13.68 -1.78 8.94
N ASP A 72 14.23 -2.91 8.50
CA ASP A 72 14.04 -4.22 9.15
C ASP A 72 15.28 -4.62 9.98
N THR A 73 15.23 -4.40 11.30
CA THR A 73 16.27 -4.90 12.21
C THR A 73 16.17 -6.41 12.44
N GLY A 74 15.04 -7.04 12.11
CA GLY A 74 14.68 -8.40 12.51
C GLY A 74 13.85 -8.48 13.81
N GLY A 75 13.67 -7.36 14.52
CA GLY A 75 12.94 -7.32 15.78
C GLY A 75 13.64 -8.14 16.87
N MET A 76 12.92 -9.06 17.51
CA MET A 76 13.47 -9.95 18.54
C MET A 76 14.52 -10.92 17.96
N TRP A 77 14.35 -11.33 16.69
CA TRP A 77 15.33 -12.12 15.96
C TRP A 77 16.25 -11.17 15.17
N LEU A 78 17.15 -10.51 15.91
CA LEU A 78 17.99 -9.45 15.39
C LEU A 78 18.89 -9.96 14.25
N LYS A 79 18.89 -9.26 13.12
CA LYS A 79 19.81 -9.54 12.01
C LYS A 79 21.22 -9.10 12.39
N GLU A 80 22.23 -9.81 11.91
CA GLU A 80 23.64 -9.47 12.14
C GLU A 80 24.29 -8.83 10.91
N GLY A 81 25.27 -7.94 11.14
CA GLY A 81 26.21 -7.42 10.16
C GLY A 81 25.61 -7.02 8.81
N GLU A 82 26.08 -7.66 7.73
CA GLU A 82 25.64 -7.42 6.36
C GLU A 82 24.14 -7.69 6.14
N GLY A 83 23.55 -8.58 6.92
CA GLY A 83 22.12 -8.90 6.87
C GLY A 83 21.23 -7.72 7.26
N MET A 84 21.74 -6.76 8.03
CA MET A 84 21.01 -5.55 8.41
C MET A 84 21.30 -4.36 7.48
N ARG A 85 22.50 -4.29 6.90
CA ARG A 85 22.99 -3.10 6.16
C ARG A 85 22.08 -2.67 5.00
N THR A 86 21.43 -3.62 4.35
CA THR A 86 20.57 -3.39 3.17
C THR A 86 19.09 -3.28 3.50
N MET A 87 18.69 -3.41 4.77
CA MET A 87 17.27 -3.52 5.15
C MET A 87 16.49 -2.21 5.06
N LYS A 88 17.15 -1.09 4.74
CA LYS A 88 16.49 0.13 4.27
C LYS A 88 15.69 -0.07 2.96
N TYR A 89 15.99 -1.13 2.21
CA TYR A 89 15.29 -1.48 0.97
C TYR A 89 14.02 -2.31 1.20
N ASP A 90 13.70 -2.66 2.44
CA ASP A 90 12.54 -3.50 2.78
C ASP A 90 11.18 -2.77 2.65
N MET A 91 11.22 -1.51 2.20
CA MET A 91 10.09 -0.67 1.81
C MET A 91 9.93 -0.52 0.29
N CYS A 92 10.81 -1.15 -0.52
CA CYS A 92 10.78 -1.00 -1.98
C CYS A 92 9.45 -1.44 -2.59
N GLY A 93 8.76 -2.42 -1.99
CA GLY A 93 7.43 -2.83 -2.43
C GLY A 93 6.41 -1.69 -2.33
N ALA A 94 6.35 -0.99 -1.19
CA ALA A 94 5.49 0.18 -1.02
C ALA A 94 5.91 1.33 -1.96
N ALA A 95 7.21 1.55 -2.16
CA ALA A 95 7.72 2.57 -3.08
C ALA A 95 7.29 2.31 -4.53
N VAL A 96 7.36 1.05 -5.00
CA VAL A 96 6.89 0.65 -6.33
C VAL A 96 5.40 0.91 -6.47
N VAL A 97 4.58 0.49 -5.51
CA VAL A 97 3.12 0.73 -5.55
C VAL A 97 2.80 2.22 -5.58
N PHE A 98 3.48 3.04 -4.77
CA PHE A 98 3.31 4.49 -4.76
C PHE A 98 3.67 5.12 -6.12
N GLY A 99 4.82 4.74 -6.69
CA GLY A 99 5.26 5.20 -8.01
C GLY A 99 4.32 4.78 -9.14
N MET A 100 3.77 3.55 -9.06
CA MET A 100 2.73 3.08 -9.99
C MET A 100 1.46 3.93 -9.89
N MET A 101 1.00 4.26 -8.69
CA MET A 101 -0.20 5.11 -8.50
C MET A 101 0.01 6.52 -9.04
N GLU A 102 1.18 7.12 -8.82
CA GLU A 102 1.52 8.41 -9.42
C GLU A 102 1.57 8.32 -10.96
N THR A 103 2.05 7.21 -11.52
CA THR A 103 2.06 6.98 -12.97
C THR A 103 0.65 6.83 -13.53
N VAL A 104 -0.21 6.05 -12.87
CA VAL A 104 -1.64 5.88 -13.22
C VAL A 104 -2.35 7.23 -13.27
N LYS A 105 -2.12 8.08 -12.26
CA LYS A 105 -2.66 9.43 -12.19
C LYS A 105 -2.12 10.31 -13.32
N ARG A 106 -0.80 10.35 -13.53
CA ARG A 106 -0.18 11.17 -14.59
C ARG A 106 -0.69 10.79 -15.97
N LEU A 107 -0.88 9.50 -16.22
CA LEU A 107 -1.40 8.98 -17.48
C LEU A 107 -2.93 8.97 -17.57
N ASN A 108 -3.63 9.42 -16.52
CA ASN A 108 -5.10 9.43 -16.44
C ASN A 108 -5.72 8.09 -16.89
N LEU A 109 -5.16 6.97 -16.43
CA LEU A 109 -5.53 5.66 -16.97
C LEU A 109 -7.00 5.32 -16.64
N PRO A 110 -7.74 4.72 -17.58
CA PRO A 110 -9.13 4.32 -17.39
C PRO A 110 -9.21 3.00 -16.60
N LEU A 111 -8.72 3.02 -15.37
CA LEU A 111 -8.77 1.88 -14.45
C LEU A 111 -9.27 2.33 -13.09
N THR A 112 -9.83 1.37 -12.35
CA THR A 112 -10.38 1.60 -11.01
C THR A 112 -9.54 0.83 -9.99
N SER A 113 -9.05 1.53 -8.98
CA SER A 113 -8.41 0.89 -7.83
C SER A 113 -9.44 0.60 -6.75
N TRP A 114 -9.12 -0.36 -5.90
CA TRP A 114 -10.02 -0.81 -4.85
C TRP A 114 -10.37 0.29 -3.83
N GLN A 115 -11.66 0.39 -3.48
CA GLN A 115 -12.20 1.54 -2.75
C GLN A 115 -12.35 1.35 -1.23
N SER A 116 -12.50 0.13 -0.70
CA SER A 116 -12.83 0.00 0.73
C SER A 116 -12.34 -1.29 1.38
N TRP A 117 -11.49 -1.16 2.41
CA TRP A 117 -11.07 -2.27 3.26
C TRP A 117 -12.16 -2.71 4.22
N ARG A 118 -12.90 -3.75 3.84
CA ARG A 118 -13.80 -4.50 4.73
C ARG A 118 -13.17 -5.86 5.06
N TRP A 119 -12.43 -5.93 6.16
CA TRP A 119 -12.19 -7.21 6.82
C TRP A 119 -13.50 -7.64 7.49
N PRO A 120 -13.97 -8.90 7.34
CA PRO A 120 -15.04 -9.39 8.19
C PRO A 120 -14.58 -9.27 9.64
N LYS A 121 -15.39 -8.65 10.52
CA LYS A 121 -15.04 -8.46 11.95
C LYS A 121 -14.75 -9.77 12.70
N THR A 122 -15.03 -10.90 12.07
CA THR A 122 -14.62 -12.23 12.47
C THR A 122 -13.61 -12.77 11.47
N CYS A 123 -12.39 -13.05 11.93
CA CYS A 123 -11.58 -14.06 11.27
C CYS A 123 -12.44 -15.34 11.26
N PRO A 124 -12.72 -16.00 10.12
CA PRO A 124 -13.14 -17.38 10.17
C PRO A 124 -12.02 -18.07 10.94
N ALA A 125 -12.32 -18.59 12.13
CA ALA A 125 -11.41 -19.50 12.78
C ALA A 125 -11.02 -20.51 11.71
N ALA A 126 -9.71 -20.68 11.49
CA ALA A 126 -9.22 -21.74 10.63
C ALA A 126 -9.97 -23.01 11.05
N GLN A 127 -10.88 -23.48 10.19
CA GLN A 127 -11.51 -24.77 10.38
C GLN A 127 -10.36 -25.76 10.35
N GLN A 128 -10.17 -26.44 11.48
CA GLN A 128 -9.17 -27.47 11.69
C GLN A 128 -9.29 -28.57 10.64
#